data_AF-A0A9X4SB61-F1
#
_entry.id   AF-A0A9X4SB61-F1
#
_cell.length_a   1.000
_cell.length_b   1.000
_cell.length_c   1.000
_cell.angle_alpha   90.00
_cell.angle_beta   90.00
_cell.angle_gamma   90.00
#
_symmetry.space_group_name_H-M   'P 1'
#
loop_
_entity.id
_entity.type
_entity.pdbx_description
1 polymer ?
#
loop_
_entity_poly.entity_id
_entity_poly.type
_entity_poly.pdbx_seq_one_letter_code
_entity_poly.pdbx_strand_id
1 'polypeptide(L)' 'MVRQDCGSCHGMRLTGGLGPALTREALADVPLESLAAVIYHGRPGTPMPPWKAMLSEPEARWIAQRLLQGFPEEMAKAP' A
#
# COMPACT_ATOMS: atom_id res chain seq x y z
N MET A 1 -3.45 -10.40 3.27
CA MET A 1 -2.80 -9.32 4.03
C MET A 1 -3.01 -7.99 3.31
N VAL A 2 -2.12 -7.52 2.43
CA VAL A 2 -2.19 -6.19 1.80
C VAL A 2 -3.58 -5.75 1.30
N ARG A 3 -4.31 -6.57 0.52
CA ARG A 3 -5.65 -6.18 0.04
C ARG A 3 -6.71 -6.06 1.14
N GLN A 4 -6.65 -6.91 2.16
CA GLN A 4 -7.61 -6.89 3.28
C GLN A 4 -7.28 -5.74 4.24
N ASP A 5 -5.99 -5.58 4.54
CA ASP A 5 -5.49 -4.62 5.51
C ASP A 5 -5.50 -3.18 4.96
N CYS A 6 -4.91 -2.98 3.77
CA CYS A 6 -4.83 -1.66 3.13
C CYS A 6 -6.13 -1.32 2.38
N GLY A 7 -6.80 -2.32 1.80
CA GLY A 7 -8.00 -2.10 0.97
C GLY A 7 -9.22 -1.61 1.77
N SER A 8 -9.23 -1.81 3.09
CA SER A 8 -10.25 -1.23 3.99
C SER A 8 -10.38 0.30 3.83
N CYS A 9 -9.26 1.00 3.58
CA CYS A 9 -9.22 2.45 3.38
C CYS A 9 -8.96 2.83 1.92
N HIS A 10 -8.08 2.10 1.24
CA HIS A 10 -7.62 2.40 -0.12
C HIS A 10 -8.45 1.70 -1.22
N GLY A 11 -9.55 1.05 -0.83
CA GLY A 11 -10.40 0.23 -1.69
C GLY A 11 -9.82 -1.17 -1.91
N MET A 12 -10.68 -2.19 -2.01
CA MET A 12 -10.24 -3.59 -2.21
C MET A 12 -9.46 -3.81 -3.51
N ARG A 13 -9.62 -2.90 -4.48
CA ARG A 13 -8.87 -2.84 -5.75
C ARG A 13 -7.68 -1.87 -5.72
N LEU A 14 -7.42 -1.23 -4.57
CA LEU A 14 -6.40 -0.19 -4.38
C LEU A 14 -6.60 1.07 -5.23
N THR A 15 -7.80 1.26 -5.77
CA THR A 15 -8.17 2.41 -6.62
C THR A 15 -8.58 3.66 -5.83
N GLY A 16 -8.44 3.63 -4.50
CA GLY A 16 -8.80 4.73 -3.61
C GLY A 16 -10.20 4.56 -2.98
N GLY A 17 -10.45 5.36 -1.95
CA GLY A 17 -11.67 5.37 -1.15
C GLY A 17 -11.57 6.46 -0.09
N LEU A 18 -11.53 6.06 1.18
CA LEU A 18 -11.20 6.98 2.28
C LEU A 18 -9.74 7.45 2.21
N GLY A 19 -8.84 6.53 1.83
CA GLY A 19 -7.45 6.83 1.51
C GLY A 19 -7.23 7.05 0.00
N PRO A 20 -6.08 7.63 -0.39
CA PRO A 20 -5.72 7.82 -1.81
C PRO A 20 -5.58 6.48 -2.55
N ALA A 21 -5.60 6.50 -3.87
CA ALA A 21 -5.29 5.31 -4.66
C ALA A 21 -3.84 4.85 -4.40
N LEU A 22 -3.64 3.53 -4.38
CA LEU A 22 -2.32 2.87 -4.29
C LEU A 22 -2.02 2.06 -5.55
N THR A 23 -2.59 2.47 -6.70
CA THR A 23 -2.25 1.90 -7.99
C THR A 23 -0.85 2.31 -8.41
N ARG A 24 -0.26 1.57 -9.34
CA ARG A 24 1.06 1.89 -9.90
C ARG A 24 1.10 3.32 -10.45
N GLU A 25 0.04 3.73 -11.13
CA GLU A 25 -0.07 5.05 -11.76
C GLU A 25 -0.14 6.16 -10.70
N ALA A 26 -0.91 5.95 -9.63
CA ALA A 26 -1.04 6.91 -8.55
C ALA A 26 0.26 7.07 -7.74
N LEU A 27 1.11 6.05 -7.74
CA LEU A 27 2.38 6.02 -7.00
C LEU A 27 3.60 6.28 -7.89
N ALA A 28 3.43 6.59 -9.18
CA ALA A 28 4.54 6.67 -10.15
C ALA A 28 5.66 7.64 -9.74
N ASP A 29 5.31 8.75 -9.09
CA ASP A 29 6.26 9.78 -8.64
C ASP A 29 6.68 9.64 -7.17
N VAL A 30 6.24 8.56 -6.49
CA VAL A 30 6.55 8.33 -5.08
C VAL A 30 7.83 7.51 -4.96
N PRO A 31 8.90 8.04 -4.31
CA PRO A 31 10.10 7.27 -4.09
C PRO A 31 9.85 6.04 -3.22
N LEU A 32 10.50 4.92 -3.54
CA LEU A 32 10.34 3.66 -2.81
C LEU A 32 10.55 3.81 -1.30
N GLU A 33 11.61 4.51 -0.87
CA GLU A 33 11.90 4.71 0.55
C GLU A 33 10.83 5.55 1.25
N SER A 34 10.26 6.54 0.55
CA SER A 34 9.19 7.36 1.09
C SER A 34 7.93 6.54 1.32
N LEU A 35 7.57 5.67 0.36
CA LEU A 35 6.43 4.77 0.50
C LEU A 35 6.64 3.74 1.62
N ALA A 36 7.84 3.15 1.70
CA ALA A 36 8.20 2.22 2.76
C ALA A 36 8.13 2.89 4.15
N ALA A 37 8.63 4.11 4.28
CA ALA A 37 8.56 4.89 5.51
C ALA A 37 7.11 5.20 5.92
N VAL A 38 6.24 5.53 4.96
CA VAL A 38 4.80 5.74 5.21
C VAL A 38 4.12 4.45 5.69
N ILE A 39 4.44 3.30 5.09
CA ILE A 39 3.89 2.00 5.55
C ILE A 39 4.37 1.70 6.97
N TYR A 40 5.66 1.87 7.22
CA TYR A 40 6.27 1.48 8.49
C TYR A 40 5.89 2.41 9.65
N HIS A 41 5.95 3.73 9.42
CA HIS A 41 5.74 4.76 10.44
C HIS A 41 4.36 5.44 10.40
N GLY A 42 3.52 5.14 9.40
CA GLY A 42 2.25 5.83 9.20
C GLY A 42 2.46 7.26 8.73
N ARG A 43 1.40 8.07 8.78
CA ARG A 43 1.45 9.51 8.50
C ARG A 43 0.80 10.30 9.63
N PRO A 44 1.59 10.97 10.49
CA PRO A 44 1.07 11.79 11.58
C PRO A 44 0.02 12.79 11.10
N GLY A 45 -1.04 12.96 11.89
CA GLY A 45 -2.16 13.85 11.53
C GLY A 45 -3.10 13.29 10.46
N THR A 46 -2.94 12.03 10.05
CA THR A 46 -3.86 11.35 9.12
C THR A 46 -4.34 10.02 9.72
N PRO A 47 -5.41 9.42 9.17
CA PRO A 47 -5.85 8.08 9.57
C PRO A 47 -4.88 6.95 9.20
N MET A 48 -3.82 7.20 8.42
CA MET A 48 -2.86 6.16 8.00
C MET A 48 -1.96 5.74 9.17
N PRO A 49 -2.17 4.56 9.78
CA PRO A 49 -1.47 4.15 10.99
C PRO A 49 -0.06 3.59 10.68
N PRO A 50 0.85 3.55 11.67
CA PRO A 50 2.10 2.82 11.55
C PRO A 50 1.88 1.30 11.57
N TRP A 51 2.59 0.56 10.71
CA TRP A 51 2.57 -0.90 10.69
C TRP A 51 3.77 -1.56 11.39
N LYS A 52 4.71 -0.78 11.95
CA LYS A 52 5.91 -1.28 12.64
C LYS A 52 5.68 -2.23 13.82
N ALA A 53 4.45 -2.34 14.33
CA ALA A 53 4.08 -3.30 15.36
C ALA A 53 3.85 -4.72 14.79
N MET A 54 3.63 -4.82 13.48
CA MET A 54 3.29 -6.07 12.77
C MET A 54 4.31 -6.42 11.67
N LEU A 55 5.03 -5.42 11.15
CA LEU A 55 5.99 -5.56 10.07
C LEU A 55 7.38 -5.12 10.53
N SER A 56 8.41 -5.73 9.95
CA SER A 56 9.78 -5.24 9.92
C SER A 56 10.00 -4.22 8.79
N GLU A 57 11.09 -3.45 8.83
CA GLU A 57 11.44 -2.51 7.75
C GLU A 57 11.62 -3.19 6.38
N PRO A 58 12.29 -4.37 6.28
CA PRO A 58 12.38 -5.08 5.00
C PRO A 58 11.03 -5.52 4.44
N GLU A 59 10.07 -5.90 5.29
CA GLU A 59 8.72 -6.26 4.85
C GLU A 59 7.95 -5.03 4.35
N ALA A 60 8.02 -3.90 5.06
CA ALA A 60 7.43 -2.65 4.61
C ALA A 60 8.01 -2.20 3.26
N ARG A 61 9.34 -2.31 3.08
CA ARG A 61 10.02 -2.08 1.81
C ARG A 61 9.52 -3.01 0.71
N TRP A 62 9.38 -4.30 1.00
CA TRP A 62 8.88 -5.27 0.03
C TRP A 62 7.45 -4.94 -0.42
N ILE A 63 6.55 -4.56 0.50
CA ILE A 63 5.19 -4.12 0.17
C ILE A 63 5.22 -2.89 -0.73
N ALA A 64 6.03 -1.88 -0.39
CA ALA A 64 6.19 -0.68 -1.20
C ALA A 64 6.65 -0.99 -2.63
N GLN A 65 7.62 -1.89 -2.79
CA GLN A 65 8.06 -2.35 -4.12
C GLN A 65 6.93 -3.02 -4.90
N ARG A 66 6.11 -3.86 -4.26
CA ARG A 66 4.98 -4.53 -4.93
C ARG A 66 3.91 -3.54 -5.36
N LEU A 67 3.62 -2.52 -4.55
CA LEU A 67 2.67 -1.45 -4.90
C LEU A 67 3.16 -0.66 -6.12
N LEU A 68 4.42 -0.26 -6.16
CA LEU A 68 5.03 0.46 -7.30
C LEU A 68 5.07 -0.36 -8.59
N GLN A 69 5.03 -1.69 -8.48
CA GLN A 69 4.95 -2.58 -9.65
C GLN A 69 3.51 -2.85 -10.11
N GLY A 70 2.51 -2.39 -9.34
CA GLY A 70 1.11 -2.76 -9.51
C GLY A 70 0.83 -4.08 -8.83
N PHE A 71 0.50 -4.02 -7.53
CA PHE A 71 0.24 -5.21 -6.71
C PHE A 71 -0.77 -6.12 -7.44
N PRO A 72 -0.46 -7.42 -7.64
CA PRO A 72 -1.27 -8.26 -8.50
C PRO A 72 -2.76 -8.15 -8.13
N GLU A 73 -3.59 -7.93 -9.15
CA GLU A 73 -5.01 -8.19 -9.02
C GLU A 73 -5.14 -9.65 -8.57
N GLU A 74 -5.85 -9.91 -7.47
CA GLU A 74 -6.31 -11.27 -7.19
C GLU A 74 -6.91 -11.74 -8.49
N MET A 75 -6.28 -12.76 -9.09
CA MET A 75 -6.50 -13.18 -10.46
C MET A 75 -7.97 -12.97 -10.81
N ALA A 76 -8.25 -12.03 -11.71
CA ALA A 76 -9.51 -12.09 -12.44
C ALA A 76 -9.54 -13.51 -12.98
N LYS A 77 -10.39 -14.35 -12.40
CA LYS A 77 -10.54 -15.74 -12.80
C LYS A 77 -10.79 -15.65 -14.31
N ALA A 78 -9.79 -16.04 -15.10
CA ALA A 78 -9.92 -16.06 -16.54
C ALA A 78 -11.15 -16.94 -16.85
N PRO A 79 -11.97 -16.54 -17.85
CA PRO A 79 -13.16 -17.32 -18.21
C PRO A 79 -12.82 -18.77 -18.52
#